data_AF-A0A958YIH2-F1
#
_entry.id   AF-A0A958YIH2-F1
#
_cell.length_a   1.000
_cell.length_b   1.000
_cell.length_c   1.000
_cell.angle_alpha   90.00
_cell.angle_beta   90.00
_cell.angle_gamma   90.00
#
_symmetry.space_group_name_H-M   'P 1'
#
loop_
_entity.id
_entity.type
_entity.pdbx_description
1 polymer ?
#
loop_
_entity_poly.entity_id
_entity_poly.type
_entity_poly.pdbx_seq_one_letter_code
_entity_poly.pdbx_strand_id
1 'polypeptide(L)'
;TLTTEQPTTSDLVLNLSLNNGTFNASDYSGNLTVTIPSGQSSVTTTITLVNDNDDEGDEVMKISMSGLPPEYLALNNHLKIRVVDDDFQVAPFGTPINPTYGIVQSTQPDGYYDSMDGLSGDALKQAMQNIIAEEGVVRAQTYTDIIDILKEADQNPANSNQVWLVYLEKGRAKLDFQTTSNNIGTWNREHTFPRSRGGYNSIDADNIADGRDVYWNTNADSLRHGNSEAHMLRAVDGPENSSRNNLFYGQYNGPAGTLGKFKGDVARSVFFMAVRYNGLSIVNGYPEETVGEFGDLQTLLDWTRNDPPDDFEMNRNNVVYTWQYNRNPFIDHPELIEYLWGNMVGQVWNQNLSVADANALHLKIYPNPTANRIYIAGIKELTTIEIYSAEGRLVSKRQANTDVNFNLDVSSGIYVMKLSSNGKSVIKKMIVE
;
A
#
# COMPACT_ATOMS: atom_id res chain seq x y z
N THR A 1 19.91 -11.28 34.98
CA THR A 1 20.26 -11.90 36.28
C THR A 1 19.40 -13.13 36.50
N LEU A 2 19.97 -14.21 37.03
CA LEU A 2 19.24 -15.40 37.45
C LEU A 2 19.30 -15.52 38.97
N THR A 3 18.21 -15.98 39.56
CA THR A 3 18.05 -16.04 41.02
C THR A 3 17.36 -17.33 41.45
N THR A 4 17.73 -17.83 42.63
CA THR A 4 17.03 -18.89 43.36
C THR A 4 16.37 -18.31 44.62
N GLU A 5 15.30 -18.93 45.10
CA GLU A 5 14.61 -18.46 46.33
C GLU A 5 15.49 -18.61 47.57
N GLN A 6 16.35 -19.64 47.60
CA GLN A 6 17.28 -19.93 48.68
C GLN A 6 18.71 -20.06 48.12
N PRO A 7 19.74 -19.81 48.94
CA PRO A 7 21.12 -20.09 48.54
C PRO A 7 21.31 -21.53 48.10
N THR A 8 22.06 -21.76 47.02
CA THR A 8 22.30 -23.11 46.50
C THR A 8 23.18 -23.91 47.46
N THR A 9 22.94 -25.21 47.57
CA THR A 9 23.75 -26.11 48.43
C THR A 9 25.02 -26.60 47.74
N SER A 10 25.07 -26.51 46.41
CA SER A 10 26.22 -26.81 45.54
C SER A 10 26.24 -25.83 44.36
N ASP A 11 27.34 -25.78 43.61
CA ASP A 11 27.45 -24.95 42.41
C ASP A 11 26.39 -25.37 41.38
N LEU A 12 25.48 -24.44 41.06
CA LEU A 12 24.40 -24.67 40.11
C LEU A 12 24.80 -24.07 38.76
N VAL A 13 25.16 -24.93 37.80
CA VAL A 13 25.49 -24.53 36.43
C VAL A 13 24.22 -24.47 35.58
N LEU A 14 23.99 -23.34 34.92
CA LEU A 14 22.83 -23.07 34.10
C LEU A 14 23.29 -22.68 32.69
N ASN A 15 22.63 -23.25 31.67
CA ASN A 15 22.90 -22.93 30.27
C ASN A 15 21.73 -22.15 29.69
N LEU A 16 22.03 -21.00 29.10
CA LEU A 16 21.06 -20.15 28.41
C LEU A 16 21.09 -20.44 26.90
N SER A 17 19.93 -20.33 26.28
CA SER A 17 19.74 -20.21 24.83
C SER A 17 18.96 -18.94 24.58
N LEU A 18 19.37 -18.16 23.59
CA LEU A 18 18.70 -16.92 23.21
C LEU A 18 18.00 -17.02 21.84
N ASN A 19 18.41 -18.00 21.03
CA ASN A 19 17.98 -18.17 19.65
C ASN A 19 16.46 -18.40 19.55
N ASN A 20 15.84 -17.76 18.57
CA ASN A 20 14.42 -17.93 18.26
C ASN A 20 14.09 -17.43 16.85
N GLY A 21 13.98 -18.37 15.91
CA GLY A 21 13.71 -18.05 14.51
C GLY A 21 14.96 -17.48 13.85
N THR A 22 14.81 -16.26 13.31
CA THR A 22 15.89 -15.50 12.66
C THR A 22 16.90 -14.99 13.69
N PHE A 23 16.46 -14.61 14.91
CA PHE A 23 17.37 -14.24 15.99
C PHE A 23 18.23 -15.43 16.42
N ASN A 24 19.52 -15.38 16.17
CA ASN A 24 20.50 -16.44 16.28
C ASN A 24 21.86 -15.93 16.84
N ALA A 25 22.92 -16.72 16.68
CA ALA A 25 24.23 -16.44 17.28
C ALA A 25 25.02 -15.30 16.60
N SER A 26 24.55 -14.78 15.46
CA SER A 26 25.04 -13.52 14.87
C SER A 26 24.70 -12.31 15.71
N ASP A 27 23.55 -12.33 16.39
CA ASP A 27 22.89 -11.10 16.86
C ASP A 27 23.24 -10.76 18.32
N TYR A 28 24.07 -11.60 18.94
CA TYR A 28 24.51 -11.37 20.31
C TYR A 28 25.89 -11.96 20.60
N SER A 29 26.53 -11.38 21.61
CA SER A 29 27.74 -11.92 22.23
C SER A 29 27.61 -11.92 23.75
N GLY A 30 28.25 -12.89 24.40
CA GLY A 30 28.23 -13.00 25.86
C GLY A 30 28.36 -14.44 26.34
N ASN A 31 28.51 -14.60 27.66
CA ASN A 31 28.59 -15.92 28.26
C ASN A 31 27.18 -16.46 28.56
N LEU A 32 26.83 -17.56 27.89
CA LEU A 32 25.56 -18.26 28.06
C LEU A 32 25.59 -19.34 29.15
N THR A 33 26.77 -19.73 29.63
CA THR A 33 26.92 -20.68 30.74
C THR A 33 27.29 -19.92 32.01
N VAL A 34 26.42 -19.97 33.00
CA VAL A 34 26.57 -19.25 34.25
C VAL A 34 26.47 -20.19 35.43
N THR A 35 27.18 -19.89 36.50
CA THR A 35 27.18 -20.70 37.72
C THR A 35 26.70 -19.84 38.88
N ILE A 36 25.67 -20.29 39.60
CA ILE A 36 25.36 -19.78 40.93
C ILE A 36 26.21 -20.57 41.93
N PRO A 37 27.26 -19.96 42.53
CA PRO A 37 28.15 -20.69 43.43
C PRO A 37 27.41 -21.17 44.68
N SER A 38 27.85 -22.28 45.26
CA SER A 38 27.35 -22.77 46.55
C SER A 38 27.31 -21.64 47.60
N GLY A 39 26.20 -21.53 48.31
CA GLY A 39 25.94 -20.50 49.31
C GLY A 39 25.50 -19.15 48.75
N GLN A 40 25.36 -19.00 47.42
CA GLN A 40 24.79 -17.81 46.77
C GLN A 40 23.39 -18.11 46.23
N SER A 41 22.59 -17.06 46.04
CA SER A 41 21.23 -17.16 45.48
C SER A 41 21.07 -16.47 44.12
N SER A 42 22.14 -15.92 43.55
CA SER A 42 22.06 -15.25 42.26
C SER A 42 23.37 -15.23 41.48
N VAL A 43 23.25 -15.09 40.17
CA VAL A 43 24.36 -14.81 39.26
C VAL A 43 23.88 -13.85 38.17
N THR A 44 24.78 -12.98 37.70
CA THR A 44 24.52 -12.08 36.58
C THR A 44 25.55 -12.34 35.48
N THR A 45 25.06 -12.42 34.25
CA THR A 45 25.86 -12.36 33.02
C THR A 45 25.34 -11.20 32.19
N THR A 46 26.23 -10.64 31.36
CA THR A 46 25.90 -9.59 30.41
C THR A 46 25.86 -10.20 29.01
N ILE A 47 24.74 -10.01 28.34
CA ILE A 47 24.59 -10.30 26.91
C ILE A 47 24.56 -8.97 26.19
N THR A 48 25.39 -8.83 25.15
CA THR A 48 25.46 -7.66 24.30
C THR A 48 24.81 -8.01 22.97
N LEU A 49 23.82 -7.23 22.54
CA LEU A 49 23.27 -7.36 21.19
C LEU A 49 24.30 -6.82 20.19
N VAL A 50 24.48 -7.54 19.09
CA VAL A 50 25.32 -7.10 17.98
C VAL A 50 24.50 -6.13 17.15
N ASN A 51 25.11 -4.99 16.80
CA ASN A 51 24.58 -4.06 15.82
C ASN A 51 25.49 -4.21 14.59
N ASP A 52 24.91 -4.44 13.43
CA ASP A 52 25.61 -4.63 12.18
C ASP A 52 25.14 -3.64 11.10
N ASN A 53 24.91 -4.07 9.86
CA ASN A 53 24.38 -3.20 8.80
C ASN A 53 23.36 -3.96 7.95
N ASP A 54 22.89 -5.12 8.42
CA ASP A 54 22.02 -6.00 7.68
C ASP A 54 20.56 -5.69 8.05
N ASP A 55 19.72 -5.36 7.07
CA ASP A 55 18.28 -5.14 7.27
C ASP A 55 17.57 -6.49 7.41
N GLU A 56 17.57 -7.04 8.62
CA GLU A 56 16.99 -8.34 8.97
C GLU A 56 15.54 -8.23 9.50
N GLY A 57 15.12 -7.01 9.83
CA GLY A 57 13.83 -6.73 10.44
C GLY A 57 13.78 -6.95 11.94
N ASP A 58 12.70 -6.47 12.56
CA ASP A 58 12.46 -6.71 13.99
C ASP A 58 12.41 -8.21 14.30
N GLU A 59 13.10 -8.61 15.35
CA GLU A 59 13.20 -10.00 15.78
C GLU A 59 12.75 -10.20 17.24
N VAL A 60 12.71 -11.46 17.67
CA VAL A 60 12.41 -11.80 19.07
C VAL A 60 13.49 -12.72 19.61
N MET A 61 14.29 -12.21 20.53
CA MET A 61 15.14 -13.02 21.39
C MET A 61 14.28 -13.83 22.38
N LYS A 62 14.59 -15.11 22.56
CA LYS A 62 13.93 -15.97 23.55
C LYS A 62 14.92 -16.53 24.56
N ILE A 63 14.97 -15.92 25.73
CA ILE A 63 15.80 -16.39 26.84
C ILE A 63 15.20 -17.66 27.42
N SER A 64 15.88 -18.78 27.17
CA SER A 64 15.50 -20.10 27.66
C SER A 64 16.64 -20.69 28.48
N MET A 65 16.34 -21.20 29.66
CA MET A 65 17.29 -21.84 30.55
C MET A 65 17.13 -23.36 30.50
N SER A 66 18.27 -24.05 30.49
CA SER A 66 18.39 -25.50 30.53
C SER A 66 19.46 -25.93 31.55
N GLY A 67 19.53 -27.23 31.84
CA GLY A 67 20.47 -27.78 32.82
C GLY A 67 20.01 -27.68 34.28
N LEU A 68 18.74 -27.38 34.52
CA LEU A 68 18.14 -27.41 35.85
C LEU A 68 18.09 -28.85 36.39
N PRO A 69 18.70 -29.13 37.56
CA PRO A 69 18.51 -30.39 38.25
C PRO A 69 17.04 -30.62 38.68
N PRO A 70 16.58 -31.88 38.84
CA PRO A 70 15.18 -32.19 39.13
C PRO A 70 14.60 -31.56 40.40
N GLU A 71 15.45 -31.19 41.36
CA GLU A 71 15.07 -30.52 42.61
C GLU A 71 14.74 -29.03 42.44
N TYR A 72 15.06 -28.42 41.29
CA TYR A 72 14.74 -27.03 40.99
C TYR A 72 13.51 -26.91 40.09
N LEU A 73 12.61 -25.99 40.44
CA LEU A 73 11.48 -25.60 39.61
C LEU A 73 11.74 -24.21 39.00
N ALA A 74 11.65 -24.10 37.67
CA ALA A 74 11.75 -22.80 37.00
C ALA A 74 10.44 -22.01 37.17
N LEU A 75 10.50 -20.89 37.90
CA LEU A 75 9.37 -19.97 38.06
C LEU A 75 9.16 -19.07 36.84
N ASN A 76 10.25 -18.76 36.13
CA ASN A 76 10.23 -17.95 34.93
C ASN A 76 11.24 -18.51 33.92
N ASN A 77 10.77 -18.86 32.74
CA ASN A 77 11.57 -19.39 31.64
C ASN A 77 10.90 -19.04 30.30
N HIS A 78 11.66 -19.06 29.20
CA HIS A 78 11.19 -18.73 27.85
C HIS A 78 10.73 -17.26 27.71
N LEU A 79 11.46 -16.34 28.34
CA LEU A 79 11.20 -14.91 28.23
C LEU A 79 11.46 -14.44 26.81
N LYS A 80 10.51 -13.71 26.23
CA LYS A 80 10.63 -13.11 24.90
C LYS A 80 10.91 -11.62 25.03
N ILE A 81 11.91 -11.15 24.30
CA ILE A 81 12.30 -9.73 24.23
C ILE A 81 12.41 -9.36 22.75
N ARG A 82 11.74 -8.28 22.34
CA ARG A 82 11.89 -7.75 20.97
C ARG A 82 13.26 -7.08 20.83
N VAL A 83 13.94 -7.41 19.75
CA VAL A 83 15.11 -6.70 19.25
C VAL A 83 14.63 -5.92 18.03
N VAL A 84 14.83 -4.60 18.06
CA VAL A 84 14.40 -3.69 17.00
C VAL A 84 15.60 -3.44 16.12
N ASP A 85 15.45 -3.73 14.85
CA ASP A 85 16.48 -3.47 13.85
C ASP A 85 16.51 -1.98 13.48
N ASP A 86 17.71 -1.39 13.43
CA ASP A 86 17.94 0.01 13.09
C ASP A 86 18.49 0.25 11.67
N ASP A 87 18.71 -0.82 10.89
CA ASP A 87 19.25 -0.76 9.53
C ASP A 87 18.18 -0.77 8.42
N PHE A 88 16.94 -0.45 8.80
CA PHE A 88 15.81 -0.35 7.87
C PHE A 88 16.06 0.64 6.72
N GLN A 89 15.51 0.32 5.56
CA GLN A 89 15.56 1.16 4.37
C GLN A 89 14.39 2.14 4.30
N VAL A 90 14.66 3.33 3.75
CA VAL A 90 13.65 4.35 3.43
C VAL A 90 13.47 4.39 1.91
N ALA A 91 12.23 4.23 1.45
CA ALA A 91 11.90 4.29 0.04
C ALA A 91 12.11 5.71 -0.53
N PRO A 92 12.39 5.86 -1.84
CA PRO A 92 12.57 7.16 -2.46
C PRO A 92 11.25 7.94 -2.66
N PHE A 93 10.12 7.42 -2.16
CA PHE A 93 8.77 7.98 -2.28
C PHE A 93 8.08 8.08 -0.93
N GLY A 94 7.01 8.88 -0.87
CA GLY A 94 6.33 9.23 0.38
C GLY A 94 5.35 8.18 0.90
N THR A 95 5.07 8.24 2.19
CA THR A 95 3.94 7.54 2.83
C THR A 95 2.59 8.12 2.36
N PRO A 96 1.47 7.39 2.44
CA PRO A 96 0.15 7.94 2.08
C PRO A 96 -0.25 9.26 2.77
N ILE A 97 0.22 9.51 3.99
CA ILE A 97 -0.03 10.80 4.70
C ILE A 97 0.88 11.95 4.26
N ASN A 98 1.97 11.65 3.55
CA ASN A 98 2.90 12.60 2.95
C ASN A 98 3.19 12.15 1.51
N PRO A 99 2.17 12.13 0.62
CA PRO A 99 2.26 11.43 -0.65
C PRO A 99 3.22 12.14 -1.61
N THR A 100 3.96 11.35 -2.37
CA THR A 100 4.70 11.82 -3.55
C THR A 100 3.99 11.33 -4.81
N TYR A 101 4.30 11.94 -5.96
CA TYR A 101 3.69 11.59 -7.23
C TYR A 101 4.72 11.60 -8.35
N GLY A 102 4.73 10.54 -9.15
CA GLY A 102 5.55 10.41 -10.36
C GLY A 102 7.00 10.04 -10.09
N ILE A 103 7.34 9.58 -8.89
CA ILE A 103 8.64 8.97 -8.59
C ILE A 103 8.59 7.50 -8.98
N VAL A 104 7.53 6.79 -8.59
CA VAL A 104 7.33 5.38 -8.93
C VAL A 104 6.60 5.32 -10.26
N GLN A 105 7.26 4.77 -11.28
CA GLN A 105 6.64 4.57 -12.59
C GLN A 105 5.85 3.27 -12.61
N SER A 106 4.78 3.24 -13.41
CA SER A 106 4.09 1.99 -13.72
C SER A 106 5.03 1.01 -14.41
N THR A 107 4.97 -0.25 -14.00
CA THR A 107 5.68 -1.37 -14.65
C THR A 107 4.79 -2.14 -15.61
N GLN A 108 3.70 -1.54 -16.09
CA GLN A 108 2.86 -2.17 -17.11
C GLN A 108 3.69 -2.59 -18.33
N PRO A 109 3.46 -3.78 -18.91
CA PRO A 109 4.07 -4.16 -20.18
C PRO A 109 3.70 -3.19 -21.30
N ASP A 110 4.55 -3.12 -22.32
CA ASP A 110 4.23 -2.37 -23.54
C ASP A 110 2.93 -2.91 -24.16
N GLY A 111 2.02 -2.01 -24.48
CA GLY A 111 0.73 -2.32 -25.08
C GLY A 111 -0.29 -3.00 -24.16
N TYR A 112 -0.03 -3.05 -22.83
CA TYR A 112 -0.89 -3.76 -21.87
C TYR A 112 -2.36 -3.33 -21.91
N TYR A 113 -2.64 -2.07 -22.27
CA TYR A 113 -3.99 -1.48 -22.32
C TYR A 113 -4.51 -1.19 -23.74
N ASP A 114 -3.77 -1.56 -24.80
CA ASP A 114 -4.08 -1.22 -26.20
C ASP A 114 -5.45 -1.75 -26.65
N SER A 115 -5.87 -2.90 -26.15
CA SER A 115 -7.17 -3.49 -26.52
C SER A 115 -8.37 -2.68 -26.02
N MET A 116 -8.17 -1.71 -25.12
CA MET A 116 -9.22 -0.82 -24.64
C MET A 116 -9.40 0.44 -25.50
N ASP A 117 -8.45 0.75 -26.40
CA ASP A 117 -8.51 1.94 -27.24
C ASP A 117 -9.72 1.95 -28.17
N GLY A 118 -10.37 3.11 -28.26
CA GLY A 118 -11.55 3.28 -29.11
C GLY A 118 -12.84 2.68 -28.53
N LEU A 119 -12.81 2.11 -27.33
CA LEU A 119 -13.97 1.47 -26.69
C LEU A 119 -14.68 2.40 -25.69
N SER A 120 -15.94 2.07 -25.39
CA SER A 120 -16.78 2.77 -24.40
C SER A 120 -17.77 1.80 -23.76
N GLY A 121 -18.36 2.20 -22.62
CA GLY A 121 -19.42 1.44 -21.95
C GLY A 121 -19.05 -0.03 -21.68
N ASP A 122 -19.98 -0.94 -21.96
CA ASP A 122 -19.78 -2.38 -21.73
C ASP A 122 -18.61 -2.96 -22.52
N ALA A 123 -18.33 -2.44 -23.72
CA ALA A 123 -17.19 -2.91 -24.51
C ALA A 123 -15.85 -2.54 -23.85
N LEU A 124 -15.75 -1.33 -23.28
CA LEU A 124 -14.58 -0.91 -22.51
C LEU A 124 -14.43 -1.74 -21.23
N LYS A 125 -15.51 -1.95 -20.49
CA LYS A 125 -15.51 -2.80 -19.28
C LYS A 125 -15.06 -4.22 -19.61
N GLN A 126 -15.58 -4.80 -20.69
CA GLN A 126 -15.23 -6.16 -21.10
C GLN A 126 -13.76 -6.26 -21.54
N ALA A 127 -13.26 -5.31 -22.34
CA ALA A 127 -11.85 -5.29 -22.72
C ALA A 127 -10.92 -5.17 -21.50
N MET A 128 -11.29 -4.33 -20.53
CA MET A 128 -10.58 -4.23 -19.26
C MET A 128 -10.58 -5.55 -18.49
N GLN A 129 -11.74 -6.20 -18.36
CA GLN A 129 -11.86 -7.51 -17.69
C GLN A 129 -11.01 -8.58 -18.40
N ASN A 130 -11.00 -8.59 -19.74
CA ASN A 130 -10.20 -9.54 -20.52
C ASN A 130 -8.71 -9.43 -20.19
N ILE A 131 -8.20 -8.22 -19.91
CA ILE A 131 -6.81 -8.00 -19.51
C ILE A 131 -6.57 -8.48 -18.07
N ILE A 132 -7.41 -8.05 -17.12
CA ILE A 132 -7.15 -8.26 -15.69
C ILE A 132 -7.62 -9.63 -15.17
N ALA A 133 -8.28 -10.42 -16.02
CA ALA A 133 -8.77 -11.76 -15.73
C ALA A 133 -8.41 -12.77 -16.85
N GLU A 134 -7.36 -12.49 -17.64
CA GLU A 134 -6.89 -13.38 -18.70
C GLU A 134 -6.48 -14.75 -18.16
N GLU A 135 -7.23 -15.79 -18.54
CA GLU A 135 -6.96 -17.16 -18.10
C GLU A 135 -5.62 -17.67 -18.64
N GLY A 136 -4.81 -18.26 -17.77
CA GLY A 136 -3.47 -18.75 -18.12
C GLY A 136 -2.37 -17.70 -18.06
N VAL A 137 -2.72 -16.42 -17.91
CA VAL A 137 -1.76 -15.33 -17.63
C VAL A 137 -1.90 -14.88 -16.18
N VAL A 138 -3.11 -14.48 -15.79
CA VAL A 138 -3.40 -14.01 -14.44
C VAL A 138 -3.39 -15.18 -13.46
N ARG A 139 -2.84 -14.93 -12.27
CA ARG A 139 -2.61 -15.92 -11.23
C ARG A 139 -3.45 -15.62 -9.99
N ALA A 140 -3.95 -16.68 -9.36
CA ALA A 140 -4.48 -16.62 -8.01
C ALA A 140 -3.50 -17.30 -7.04
N GLN A 141 -3.26 -16.65 -5.91
CA GLN A 141 -2.40 -17.12 -4.82
C GLN A 141 -3.26 -17.66 -3.69
N THR A 142 -2.69 -18.42 -2.74
CA THR A 142 -3.46 -18.82 -1.55
C THR A 142 -3.72 -17.61 -0.67
N TYR A 143 -4.73 -17.69 0.21
CA TYR A 143 -4.94 -16.61 1.18
C TYR A 143 -3.74 -16.40 2.11
N THR A 144 -2.97 -17.45 2.42
CA THR A 144 -1.77 -17.32 3.27
C THR A 144 -0.63 -16.62 2.53
N ASP A 145 -0.45 -16.84 1.22
CA ASP A 145 0.55 -16.12 0.42
C ASP A 145 0.34 -14.59 0.46
N ILE A 146 -0.90 -14.13 0.63
CA ILE A 146 -1.21 -12.69 0.78
C ILE A 146 -0.41 -12.04 1.90
N ILE A 147 -0.07 -12.77 2.97
CA ILE A 147 0.73 -12.22 4.07
C ILE A 147 2.08 -11.71 3.53
N ASP A 148 2.72 -12.48 2.67
CA ASP A 148 4.01 -12.12 2.09
C ASP A 148 3.85 -11.06 1.00
N ILE A 149 2.77 -11.12 0.21
CA ILE A 149 2.43 -10.04 -0.73
C ILE A 149 2.27 -8.71 0.01
N LEU A 150 1.57 -8.65 1.15
CA LEU A 150 1.38 -7.41 1.89
C LEU A 150 2.64 -6.92 2.60
N LYS A 151 3.54 -7.81 3.02
CA LYS A 151 4.86 -7.39 3.53
C LYS A 151 5.66 -6.65 2.46
N GLU A 152 5.51 -7.00 1.19
CA GLU A 152 6.17 -6.31 0.08
C GLU A 152 5.37 -5.10 -0.41
N ALA A 153 4.08 -5.28 -0.70
CA ALA A 153 3.24 -4.33 -1.41
C ALA A 153 2.76 -3.18 -0.51
N ASP A 154 2.50 -3.48 0.77
CA ASP A 154 2.13 -2.48 1.77
C ASP A 154 3.33 -2.10 2.65
N GLN A 155 4.58 -2.34 2.23
CA GLN A 155 5.77 -1.94 2.99
C GLN A 155 5.76 -0.42 3.28
N ASN A 156 5.98 -0.03 4.53
CA ASN A 156 6.01 1.36 4.94
C ASN A 156 7.19 2.10 4.25
N PRO A 157 6.94 3.14 3.44
CA PRO A 157 8.00 3.88 2.76
C PRO A 157 9.04 4.50 3.70
N ALA A 158 8.65 4.83 4.93
CA ALA A 158 9.55 5.43 5.92
C ALA A 158 10.35 4.41 6.75
N ASN A 159 10.02 3.11 6.66
CA ASN A 159 10.70 2.05 7.41
C ASN A 159 10.38 0.68 6.77
N SER A 160 11.35 0.07 6.08
CA SER A 160 11.21 -1.23 5.39
C SER A 160 10.79 -2.38 6.29
N ASN A 161 11.02 -2.30 7.59
CA ASN A 161 10.67 -3.33 8.58
C ASN A 161 9.21 -3.29 9.01
N GLN A 162 8.44 -2.37 8.44
CA GLN A 162 7.03 -2.18 8.76
C GLN A 162 6.14 -2.35 7.51
N VAL A 163 4.89 -2.72 7.76
CA VAL A 163 3.78 -2.53 6.82
C VAL A 163 3.01 -1.26 7.18
N TRP A 164 2.41 -0.63 6.17
CA TRP A 164 1.54 0.53 6.31
C TRP A 164 0.09 0.09 6.53
N LEU A 165 -0.51 0.52 7.64
CA LEU A 165 -1.87 0.14 8.00
C LEU A 165 -2.88 1.08 7.35
N VAL A 166 -3.74 0.54 6.47
CA VAL A 166 -4.66 1.31 5.60
C VAL A 166 -5.49 2.35 6.37
N TYR A 167 -6.15 1.99 7.47
CA TYR A 167 -7.07 2.92 8.16
C TYR A 167 -6.41 3.77 9.24
N LEU A 168 -5.43 3.22 9.95
CA LEU A 168 -4.72 3.95 11.01
C LEU A 168 -3.62 4.87 10.46
N GLU A 169 -3.22 4.69 9.19
CA GLU A 169 -2.24 5.52 8.48
C GLU A 169 -0.91 5.63 9.22
N LYS A 170 -0.40 4.47 9.66
CA LYS A 170 0.87 4.35 10.37
C LYS A 170 1.55 3.02 10.07
N GLY A 171 2.84 2.96 10.35
CA GLY A 171 3.61 1.73 10.27
C GLY A 171 3.34 0.76 11.43
N ARG A 172 3.51 -0.54 11.15
CA ARG A 172 3.53 -1.64 12.12
C ARG A 172 4.61 -2.64 11.71
N ALA A 173 5.40 -3.13 12.66
CA ALA A 173 6.44 -4.12 12.35
C ALA A 173 5.87 -5.32 11.59
N LYS A 174 6.55 -5.76 10.53
CA LYS A 174 6.18 -6.95 9.73
C LYS A 174 6.00 -8.18 10.62
N LEU A 175 6.85 -8.30 11.65
CA LEU A 175 6.81 -9.35 12.65
C LEU A 175 5.51 -9.38 13.49
N ASP A 176 4.80 -8.27 13.64
CA ASP A 176 3.55 -8.18 14.40
C ASP A 176 2.33 -8.68 13.62
N PHE A 177 2.50 -9.66 12.73
CA PHE A 177 1.37 -10.31 12.07
C PHE A 177 0.57 -11.15 13.07
N GLN A 178 -0.75 -11.06 13.01
CA GLN A 178 -1.64 -11.78 13.92
C GLN A 178 -1.60 -13.30 13.69
N THR A 179 -1.03 -14.05 14.64
CA THR A 179 -0.95 -15.53 14.61
C THR A 179 -1.83 -16.24 15.64
N THR A 180 -2.51 -15.46 16.50
CA THR A 180 -3.37 -15.99 17.56
C THR A 180 -4.72 -15.26 17.60
N SER A 181 -5.60 -15.64 18.52
CA SER A 181 -6.86 -14.92 18.75
C SER A 181 -6.67 -13.51 19.32
N ASN A 182 -5.49 -13.18 19.87
CA ASN A 182 -5.20 -11.82 20.32
C ASN A 182 -4.78 -10.95 19.13
N ASN A 183 -5.59 -9.93 18.84
CA ASN A 183 -5.36 -9.00 17.75
C ASN A 183 -4.74 -7.66 18.22
N ILE A 184 -4.60 -7.42 19.52
CA ILE A 184 -4.09 -6.15 20.05
C ILE A 184 -2.60 -6.02 19.72
N GLY A 185 -2.24 -4.90 19.08
CA GLY A 185 -0.85 -4.62 18.73
C GLY A 185 -0.35 -5.40 17.52
N THR A 186 -1.21 -6.15 16.84
CA THR A 186 -0.88 -6.89 15.63
C THR A 186 -1.58 -6.30 14.40
N TRP A 187 -1.08 -6.65 13.23
CA TRP A 187 -1.76 -6.39 11.96
C TRP A 187 -2.31 -7.68 11.36
N ASN A 188 -3.34 -7.52 10.52
CA ASN A 188 -3.97 -8.60 9.77
C ASN A 188 -4.28 -8.12 8.34
N ARG A 189 -4.99 -8.95 7.57
CA ARG A 189 -5.46 -8.68 6.23
C ARG A 189 -6.88 -8.10 6.29
N GLU A 190 -7.08 -6.96 5.64
CA GLU A 190 -8.36 -6.30 5.46
C GLU A 190 -8.94 -6.65 4.11
N HIS A 191 -10.18 -7.13 4.09
CA HIS A 191 -10.93 -7.29 2.86
C HIS A 191 -11.68 -5.98 2.51
N THR A 192 -11.11 -5.11 1.65
CA THR A 192 -11.73 -3.80 1.35
C THR A 192 -13.09 -3.92 0.66
N PHE A 193 -13.27 -4.94 -0.19
CA PHE A 193 -14.59 -5.51 -0.46
C PHE A 193 -14.77 -6.66 0.54
N PRO A 194 -15.70 -6.64 1.50
CA PRO A 194 -15.80 -7.69 2.51
C PRO A 194 -16.22 -9.03 1.92
N ARG A 195 -15.60 -10.10 2.41
CA ARG A 195 -15.92 -11.47 2.01
C ARG A 195 -17.40 -11.82 2.14
N SER A 196 -18.04 -11.44 3.24
CA SER A 196 -19.47 -11.71 3.48
C SER A 196 -20.39 -11.02 2.49
N ARG A 197 -19.93 -9.93 1.86
CA ARG A 197 -20.67 -9.19 0.85
C ARG A 197 -20.31 -9.61 -0.57
N GLY A 198 -19.08 -10.06 -0.80
CA GLY A 198 -18.62 -10.50 -2.13
C GLY A 198 -18.99 -11.94 -2.47
N GLY A 199 -19.42 -12.74 -1.50
CA GLY A 199 -19.89 -14.11 -1.75
C GLY A 199 -18.78 -15.14 -2.02
N TYR A 200 -17.52 -14.79 -1.80
CA TYR A 200 -16.40 -15.73 -1.90
C TYR A 200 -16.03 -16.35 -0.55
N ASN A 201 -15.34 -17.50 -0.59
CA ASN A 201 -15.05 -18.32 0.58
C ASN A 201 -13.60 -18.81 0.65
N SER A 202 -13.19 -19.22 1.86
CA SER A 202 -11.95 -19.92 2.09
C SER A 202 -12.12 -21.43 1.91
N ILE A 203 -11.01 -22.08 1.61
CA ILE A 203 -10.85 -23.54 1.53
C ILE A 203 -9.65 -23.98 2.37
N ASP A 204 -9.44 -25.27 2.57
CA ASP A 204 -8.34 -25.75 3.42
C ASP A 204 -6.95 -25.33 2.91
N ALA A 205 -6.77 -25.29 1.59
CA ALA A 205 -5.54 -24.85 0.94
C ALA A 205 -5.19 -23.37 1.25
N ASP A 206 -6.16 -22.54 1.67
CA ASP A 206 -5.88 -21.16 2.05
C ASP A 206 -5.05 -21.02 3.31
N ASN A 207 -4.88 -22.08 4.10
CA ASN A 207 -4.10 -22.07 5.34
C ASN A 207 -2.61 -22.41 5.12
N ILE A 208 -2.19 -22.59 3.86
CA ILE A 208 -0.84 -23.00 3.50
C ILE A 208 -0.30 -21.97 2.50
N ALA A 209 0.89 -21.43 2.79
CA ALA A 209 1.63 -20.66 1.80
C ALA A 209 2.34 -21.64 0.86
N ASP A 210 2.13 -21.47 -0.44
CA ASP A 210 2.78 -22.28 -1.46
C ASP A 210 3.87 -21.49 -2.21
N GLY A 211 3.93 -20.17 -1.97
CA GLY A 211 4.94 -19.27 -2.52
C GLY A 211 4.62 -18.79 -3.94
N ARG A 212 5.30 -17.72 -4.35
CA ARG A 212 5.02 -16.94 -5.58
C ARG A 212 4.90 -17.77 -6.87
N ASP A 213 5.70 -18.83 -6.98
CA ASP A 213 5.80 -19.65 -8.18
C ASP A 213 4.74 -20.76 -8.27
N VAL A 214 3.98 -20.99 -7.19
CA VAL A 214 2.84 -21.92 -7.18
C VAL A 214 1.56 -21.10 -7.20
N TYR A 215 0.66 -21.39 -8.14
CA TYR A 215 -0.55 -20.59 -8.32
C TYR A 215 -1.69 -21.42 -8.92
N TRP A 216 -2.90 -20.89 -8.79
CA TRP A 216 -4.09 -21.43 -9.44
C TRP A 216 -4.42 -20.63 -10.70
N ASN A 217 -4.92 -21.34 -11.72
CA ASN A 217 -5.59 -20.69 -12.84
C ASN A 217 -6.81 -19.93 -12.35
N THR A 218 -7.02 -18.74 -12.88
CA THR A 218 -8.15 -17.89 -12.53
C THR A 218 -8.65 -17.16 -13.76
N ASN A 219 -9.94 -16.84 -13.76
CA ASN A 219 -10.61 -16.03 -14.77
C ASN A 219 -11.75 -15.23 -14.12
N ALA A 220 -12.54 -14.52 -14.93
CA ALA A 220 -13.63 -13.67 -14.44
C ALA A 220 -14.73 -14.42 -13.68
N ASP A 221 -14.95 -15.71 -13.98
CA ASP A 221 -15.94 -16.55 -13.29
C ASP A 221 -15.40 -17.25 -12.04
N SER A 222 -14.11 -17.08 -11.75
CA SER A 222 -13.44 -17.67 -10.58
C SER A 222 -13.66 -16.84 -9.31
N LEU A 223 -14.91 -16.44 -9.01
CA LEU A 223 -15.26 -15.49 -7.93
C LEU A 223 -14.62 -15.83 -6.58
N ARG A 224 -14.47 -17.12 -6.25
CA ARG A 224 -13.83 -17.57 -5.02
C ARG A 224 -12.41 -16.99 -4.84
N HIS A 225 -11.67 -16.75 -5.92
CA HIS A 225 -10.31 -16.17 -5.87
C HIS A 225 -10.29 -14.70 -5.42
N GLY A 226 -11.46 -14.04 -5.37
CA GLY A 226 -11.61 -12.77 -4.64
C GLY A 226 -11.23 -12.86 -3.16
N ASN A 227 -11.25 -14.07 -2.56
CA ASN A 227 -10.78 -14.28 -1.19
C ASN A 227 -9.28 -13.95 -1.01
N SER A 228 -8.48 -14.12 -2.06
CA SER A 228 -7.03 -13.89 -2.09
C SER A 228 -6.65 -12.92 -3.21
N GLU A 229 -7.47 -11.88 -3.40
CA GLU A 229 -7.16 -10.78 -4.30
C GLU A 229 -6.22 -9.77 -3.63
N ALA A 230 -4.95 -9.76 -4.02
CA ALA A 230 -4.00 -8.84 -3.43
C ALA A 230 -4.22 -7.39 -3.85
N HIS A 231 -4.88 -7.08 -4.99
CA HIS A 231 -5.26 -5.69 -5.28
C HIS A 231 -6.29 -5.12 -4.30
N MET A 232 -7.02 -5.98 -3.59
CA MET A 232 -8.11 -5.64 -2.67
C MET A 232 -7.73 -5.80 -1.18
N LEU A 233 -6.83 -6.73 -0.87
CA LEU A 233 -6.39 -7.01 0.51
C LEU A 233 -5.39 -5.98 1.00
N ARG A 234 -5.55 -5.45 2.21
CA ARG A 234 -4.65 -4.45 2.79
C ARG A 234 -4.13 -4.86 4.16
N ALA A 235 -2.93 -4.41 4.54
CA ALA A 235 -2.47 -4.50 5.91
C ALA A 235 -3.31 -3.55 6.79
N VAL A 236 -3.80 -4.06 7.91
CA VAL A 236 -4.71 -3.32 8.81
C VAL A 236 -4.44 -3.66 10.27
N ASP A 237 -4.69 -2.72 11.17
CA ASP A 237 -4.66 -2.97 12.62
C ASP A 237 -5.75 -3.96 13.02
N GLY A 238 -5.42 -4.94 13.87
CA GLY A 238 -6.35 -6.00 14.27
C GLY A 238 -7.67 -5.50 14.88
N PRO A 239 -7.63 -4.65 15.92
CA PRO A 239 -8.81 -4.01 16.48
C PRO A 239 -9.59 -3.18 15.46
N GLU A 240 -8.91 -2.35 14.65
CA GLU A 240 -9.60 -1.51 13.67
C GLU A 240 -10.32 -2.33 12.60
N ASN A 241 -9.72 -3.42 12.13
CA ASN A 241 -10.36 -4.37 11.22
C ASN A 241 -11.68 -4.90 11.82
N SER A 242 -11.65 -5.26 13.10
CA SER A 242 -12.84 -5.73 13.82
C SER A 242 -13.91 -4.63 13.93
N SER A 243 -13.50 -3.38 14.14
CA SER A 243 -14.40 -2.21 14.24
C SER A 243 -14.98 -1.78 12.89
N ARG A 244 -14.24 -1.95 11.78
CA ARG A 244 -14.72 -1.68 10.41
C ARG A 244 -15.91 -2.57 10.03
N ASN A 245 -16.02 -3.77 10.62
CA ASN A 245 -17.22 -4.60 10.70
C ASN A 245 -18.01 -4.75 9.38
N ASN A 246 -17.34 -5.09 8.28
CA ASN A 246 -17.97 -5.28 6.95
C ASN A 246 -18.86 -4.11 6.48
N LEU A 247 -18.79 -2.92 7.09
CA LEU A 247 -19.61 -1.76 6.72
C LEU A 247 -19.33 -1.28 5.30
N PHE A 248 -20.33 -0.71 4.65
CA PHE A 248 -20.10 -0.05 3.38
C PHE A 248 -19.24 1.22 3.56
N TYR A 249 -18.49 1.59 2.53
CA TYR A 249 -17.76 2.86 2.57
C TYR A 249 -18.78 4.00 2.48
N GLY A 250 -18.64 4.99 3.38
CA GLY A 250 -19.67 6.01 3.66
C GLY A 250 -20.43 5.76 4.96
N GLN A 251 -20.70 4.49 5.32
CA GLN A 251 -21.05 4.13 6.70
C GLN A 251 -19.78 4.06 7.56
N TYR A 252 -18.74 3.40 7.04
CA TYR A 252 -17.40 3.46 7.59
C TYR A 252 -16.59 4.57 6.90
N ASN A 253 -16.03 5.47 7.70
CA ASN A 253 -15.26 6.62 7.23
C ASN A 253 -13.83 6.66 7.81
N GLY A 254 -13.38 5.54 8.39
CA GLY A 254 -12.12 5.43 9.13
C GLY A 254 -12.25 5.73 10.62
N PRO A 255 -11.19 5.44 11.40
CA PRO A 255 -11.13 5.69 12.83
C PRO A 255 -11.05 7.18 13.15
N ALA A 256 -11.32 7.54 14.41
CA ALA A 256 -11.10 8.90 14.89
C ALA A 256 -9.64 9.33 14.70
N GLY A 257 -9.42 10.48 14.05
CA GLY A 257 -8.09 11.06 13.84
C GLY A 257 -7.39 10.60 12.56
N THR A 258 -7.99 9.73 11.74
CA THR A 258 -7.49 9.44 10.38
C THR A 258 -7.51 10.70 9.51
N LEU A 259 -6.52 10.82 8.62
CA LEU A 259 -6.47 11.85 7.57
C LEU A 259 -7.27 11.44 6.33
N GLY A 260 -7.68 10.18 6.23
CA GLY A 260 -8.53 9.66 5.15
C GLY A 260 -7.82 9.53 3.80
N LYS A 261 -6.49 9.36 3.81
CA LYS A 261 -5.59 9.10 2.68
C LYS A 261 -5.62 7.67 2.17
N PHE A 262 -6.52 6.86 2.70
CA PHE A 262 -6.82 5.52 2.19
C PHE A 262 -8.05 5.47 1.29
N LYS A 263 -8.82 6.57 1.24
CA LYS A 263 -10.17 6.58 0.69
C LYS A 263 -10.15 6.30 -0.81
N GLY A 264 -9.23 6.93 -1.52
CA GLY A 264 -9.02 6.68 -2.94
C GLY A 264 -8.62 5.23 -3.18
N ASP A 265 -7.68 4.73 -2.37
CA ASP A 265 -7.15 3.39 -2.57
C ASP A 265 -8.21 2.31 -2.41
N VAL A 266 -8.98 2.36 -1.33
CA VAL A 266 -10.02 1.36 -1.10
C VAL A 266 -11.15 1.47 -2.12
N ALA A 267 -11.43 2.67 -2.63
CA ALA A 267 -12.39 2.86 -3.71
C ALA A 267 -11.90 2.19 -5.00
N ARG A 268 -10.64 2.40 -5.39
CA ARG A 268 -10.03 1.76 -6.57
C ARG A 268 -9.93 0.24 -6.43
N SER A 269 -9.65 -0.28 -5.23
CA SER A 269 -9.71 -1.72 -4.94
C SER A 269 -11.11 -2.30 -5.14
N VAL A 270 -12.15 -1.58 -4.70
CA VAL A 270 -13.55 -2.01 -4.85
C VAL A 270 -14.02 -1.96 -6.30
N PHE A 271 -13.70 -0.88 -7.04
CA PHE A 271 -14.00 -0.80 -8.48
C PHE A 271 -13.30 -1.91 -9.28
N PHE A 272 -12.05 -2.20 -8.93
CA PHE A 272 -11.30 -3.31 -9.52
C PHE A 272 -12.01 -4.65 -9.35
N MET A 273 -12.51 -4.96 -8.16
CA MET A 273 -13.25 -6.20 -7.90
C MET A 273 -14.50 -6.33 -8.78
N ALA A 274 -15.24 -5.24 -8.98
CA ALA A 274 -16.45 -5.20 -9.80
C ALA A 274 -16.21 -5.32 -11.32
N VAL A 275 -14.95 -5.18 -11.77
CA VAL A 275 -14.55 -5.51 -13.15
C VAL A 275 -13.92 -6.89 -13.20
N ARG A 276 -13.03 -7.25 -12.27
CA ARG A 276 -12.27 -8.50 -12.31
C ARG A 276 -13.16 -9.73 -12.22
N TYR A 277 -14.19 -9.73 -11.37
CA TYR A 277 -15.02 -10.91 -11.14
C TYR A 277 -16.48 -10.67 -11.55
N ASN A 278 -17.03 -11.65 -12.26
CA ASN A 278 -18.47 -11.71 -12.54
C ASN A 278 -19.25 -11.97 -11.23
N GLY A 279 -20.44 -11.39 -11.14
CA GLY A 279 -21.27 -11.43 -9.94
C GLY A 279 -20.98 -10.35 -8.92
N LEU A 280 -20.00 -9.46 -9.17
CA LEU A 280 -19.75 -8.27 -8.37
C LEU A 280 -20.18 -7.00 -9.10
N SER A 281 -20.81 -6.07 -8.40
CA SER A 281 -21.26 -4.79 -8.95
C SER A 281 -21.19 -3.66 -7.91
N ILE A 282 -21.09 -2.43 -8.42
CA ILE A 282 -21.14 -1.22 -7.59
C ILE A 282 -22.48 -0.51 -7.79
N VAL A 283 -23.16 -0.18 -6.69
CA VAL A 283 -24.49 0.42 -6.68
C VAL A 283 -24.56 1.66 -5.79
N ASN A 284 -25.58 2.49 -5.97
CA ASN A 284 -25.86 3.58 -5.04
C ASN A 284 -26.51 3.04 -3.76
N GLY A 285 -26.16 3.64 -2.63
CA GLY A 285 -26.63 3.26 -1.31
C GLY A 285 -25.88 2.07 -0.70
N TYR A 286 -26.49 1.45 0.30
CA TYR A 286 -25.91 0.41 1.14
C TYR A 286 -26.72 -0.88 0.97
N PRO A 287 -26.40 -1.74 -0.02
CA PRO A 287 -27.21 -2.92 -0.37
C PRO A 287 -27.02 -4.07 0.66
N GLU A 288 -27.52 -3.88 1.89
CA GLU A 288 -27.32 -4.83 2.99
C GLU A 288 -27.84 -6.26 2.69
N GLU A 289 -28.86 -6.37 1.84
CA GLU A 289 -29.57 -7.63 1.57
C GLU A 289 -29.08 -8.37 0.31
N THR A 290 -28.14 -7.80 -0.45
CA THR A 290 -27.72 -8.36 -1.76
C THR A 290 -26.22 -8.63 -1.80
N VAL A 291 -25.86 -9.90 -1.67
CA VAL A 291 -24.49 -10.37 -1.88
C VAL A 291 -24.09 -10.15 -3.34
N GLY A 292 -22.89 -9.62 -3.56
CA GLY A 292 -22.34 -9.25 -4.86
C GLY A 292 -22.44 -7.74 -5.14
N GLU A 293 -23.40 -7.05 -4.52
CA GLU A 293 -23.53 -5.60 -4.66
C GLU A 293 -22.76 -4.88 -3.55
N PHE A 294 -22.02 -3.85 -3.92
CA PHE A 294 -21.32 -3.00 -2.95
C PHE A 294 -21.53 -1.52 -3.28
N GLY A 295 -21.56 -0.69 -2.25
CA GLY A 295 -21.77 0.74 -2.38
C GLY A 295 -21.18 1.49 -1.19
N ASP A 296 -21.38 2.79 -1.08
CA ASP A 296 -22.18 3.65 -1.97
C ASP A 296 -21.37 4.16 -3.17
N LEU A 297 -21.87 3.99 -4.40
CA LEU A 297 -21.18 4.39 -5.64
C LEU A 297 -20.76 5.87 -5.61
N GLN A 298 -21.66 6.77 -5.19
CA GLN A 298 -21.37 8.20 -5.17
C GLN A 298 -20.21 8.51 -4.20
N THR A 299 -20.23 7.88 -3.02
CA THR A 299 -19.14 7.97 -2.04
C THR A 299 -17.81 7.49 -2.63
N LEU A 300 -17.80 6.34 -3.32
CA LEU A 300 -16.59 5.78 -3.93
C LEU A 300 -16.04 6.68 -5.05
N LEU A 301 -16.91 7.26 -5.88
CA LEU A 301 -16.54 8.25 -6.90
C LEU A 301 -15.93 9.51 -6.25
N ASP A 302 -16.54 10.02 -5.19
CA ASP A 302 -16.02 11.19 -4.50
C ASP A 302 -14.68 10.91 -3.81
N TRP A 303 -14.48 9.72 -3.28
CA TRP A 303 -13.21 9.30 -2.69
C TRP A 303 -12.09 9.23 -3.71
N THR A 304 -12.31 8.57 -4.86
CA THR A 304 -11.25 8.50 -5.89
C THR A 304 -10.91 9.85 -6.52
N ARG A 305 -11.86 10.80 -6.57
CA ARG A 305 -11.62 12.16 -7.09
C ARG A 305 -10.78 13.01 -6.14
N ASN A 306 -10.97 12.84 -4.84
CA ASN A 306 -10.32 13.66 -3.82
C ASN A 306 -9.01 13.06 -3.30
N ASP A 307 -8.75 11.79 -3.60
CA ASP A 307 -7.57 11.04 -3.17
C ASP A 307 -7.00 10.26 -4.38
N PRO A 308 -6.25 10.93 -5.28
CA PRO A 308 -5.73 10.30 -6.49
C PRO A 308 -4.60 9.31 -6.17
N PRO A 309 -4.32 8.33 -7.05
CA PRO A 309 -3.20 7.40 -6.88
C PRO A 309 -1.88 8.13 -6.62
N ASP A 310 -1.16 7.70 -5.60
CA ASP A 310 0.17 8.19 -5.25
C ASP A 310 1.27 7.16 -5.55
N ASP A 311 2.52 7.53 -5.30
CA ASP A 311 3.66 6.64 -5.54
C ASP A 311 3.64 5.36 -4.67
N PHE A 312 3.03 5.40 -3.47
CA PHE A 312 2.88 4.22 -2.62
C PHE A 312 1.92 3.22 -3.26
N GLU A 313 0.78 3.71 -3.74
CA GLU A 313 -0.21 2.88 -4.42
C GLU A 313 0.31 2.35 -5.77
N MET A 314 1.05 3.16 -6.53
CA MET A 314 1.71 2.70 -7.75
C MET A 314 2.75 1.61 -7.47
N ASN A 315 3.56 1.75 -6.40
CA ASN A 315 4.49 0.72 -5.97
C ASN A 315 3.75 -0.58 -5.63
N ARG A 316 2.65 -0.48 -4.88
CA ARG A 316 1.80 -1.62 -4.54
C ARG A 316 1.27 -2.33 -5.79
N ASN A 317 0.78 -1.58 -6.78
CA ASN A 317 0.30 -2.13 -8.06
C ASN A 317 1.43 -2.88 -8.80
N ASN A 318 2.65 -2.32 -8.81
CA ASN A 318 3.83 -2.95 -9.39
C ASN A 318 4.21 -4.26 -8.67
N VAL A 319 4.19 -4.27 -7.33
CA VAL A 319 4.51 -5.47 -6.54
C VAL A 319 3.47 -6.56 -6.78
N VAL A 320 2.18 -6.24 -6.68
CA VAL A 320 1.11 -7.22 -6.88
C VAL A 320 1.16 -7.82 -8.29
N TYR A 321 1.52 -7.03 -9.31
CA TYR A 321 1.71 -7.54 -10.67
C TYR A 321 2.76 -8.67 -10.72
N THR A 322 3.84 -8.60 -9.93
CA THR A 322 4.86 -9.67 -9.89
C THR A 322 4.36 -10.99 -9.30
N TRP A 323 3.27 -10.96 -8.54
CA TRP A 323 2.65 -12.13 -7.91
C TRP A 323 1.46 -12.67 -8.69
N GLN A 324 0.58 -11.77 -9.16
CA GLN A 324 -0.71 -12.13 -9.73
C GLN A 324 -0.81 -11.87 -11.24
N TYR A 325 0.18 -11.22 -11.86
CA TYR A 325 0.24 -10.95 -13.30
C TYR A 325 -0.97 -10.18 -13.85
N ASN A 326 -1.66 -9.45 -12.98
CA ASN A 326 -2.58 -8.41 -13.38
C ASN A 326 -2.35 -7.14 -12.58
N ARG A 327 -2.74 -6.02 -13.19
CA ARG A 327 -2.63 -4.68 -12.60
C ARG A 327 -4.03 -4.16 -12.31
N ASN A 328 -4.15 -3.27 -11.33
CA ASN A 328 -5.37 -2.50 -11.15
C ASN A 328 -5.36 -1.32 -12.14
N PRO A 329 -6.20 -1.34 -13.19
CA PRO A 329 -6.20 -0.29 -14.22
C PRO A 329 -6.60 1.07 -13.65
N PHE A 330 -7.31 1.10 -12.53
CA PHE A 330 -7.72 2.35 -11.89
C PHE A 330 -6.58 3.03 -11.10
N ILE A 331 -5.45 2.36 -10.91
CA ILE A 331 -4.21 2.96 -10.38
C ILE A 331 -3.37 3.52 -11.54
N ASP A 332 -3.23 2.75 -12.63
CA ASP A 332 -2.47 3.16 -13.81
C ASP A 332 -3.19 4.27 -14.62
N HIS A 333 -4.50 4.18 -14.72
CA HIS A 333 -5.41 5.06 -15.47
C HIS A 333 -6.64 5.41 -14.62
N PRO A 334 -6.50 6.26 -13.58
CA PRO A 334 -7.58 6.57 -12.64
C PRO A 334 -8.82 7.20 -13.30
N GLU A 335 -8.67 7.83 -14.47
CA GLU A 335 -9.80 8.39 -15.22
C GLU A 335 -10.78 7.31 -15.72
N LEU A 336 -10.35 6.05 -15.87
CA LEU A 336 -11.22 4.95 -16.33
C LEU A 336 -12.47 4.76 -15.45
N ILE A 337 -12.39 5.11 -14.16
CA ILE A 337 -13.56 5.08 -13.26
C ILE A 337 -14.66 6.00 -13.79
N GLU A 338 -14.31 7.19 -14.30
CA GLU A 338 -15.30 8.15 -14.82
C GLU A 338 -15.97 7.63 -16.09
N TYR A 339 -15.26 6.83 -16.90
CA TYR A 339 -15.79 6.23 -18.13
C TYR A 339 -16.76 5.07 -17.86
N LEU A 340 -16.63 4.40 -16.72
CA LEU A 340 -17.47 3.27 -16.36
C LEU A 340 -18.64 3.64 -15.44
N TRP A 341 -18.45 4.58 -14.50
CA TRP A 341 -19.47 4.94 -13.52
C TRP A 341 -19.71 6.44 -13.32
N GLY A 342 -18.82 7.28 -13.86
CA GLY A 342 -18.85 8.72 -13.61
C GLY A 342 -19.43 9.54 -14.76
N ASN A 343 -18.87 10.72 -14.96
CA ASN A 343 -19.41 11.70 -15.91
C ASN A 343 -18.96 11.49 -17.37
N MET A 344 -18.07 10.52 -17.62
CA MET A 344 -17.57 10.17 -18.96
C MET A 344 -18.24 8.90 -19.51
N VAL A 345 -19.26 8.37 -18.84
CA VAL A 345 -20.01 7.19 -19.31
C VAL A 345 -20.54 7.42 -20.72
N GLY A 346 -20.29 6.45 -21.60
CA GLY A 346 -20.63 6.50 -23.03
C GLY A 346 -19.65 7.26 -23.91
N GLN A 347 -18.63 7.91 -23.34
CA GLN A 347 -17.52 8.48 -24.11
C GLN A 347 -16.51 7.39 -24.48
N VAL A 348 -15.85 7.57 -25.62
CA VAL A 348 -14.77 6.68 -26.06
C VAL A 348 -13.51 6.98 -25.25
N TRP A 349 -12.92 5.95 -24.66
CA TRP A 349 -11.61 6.03 -24.04
C TRP A 349 -10.52 5.74 -25.07
N ASN A 350 -9.43 6.49 -24.99
CA ASN A 350 -8.19 6.20 -25.68
C ASN A 350 -7.06 6.50 -24.72
N GLN A 351 -6.02 5.68 -24.76
CA GLN A 351 -4.76 5.97 -24.14
C GLN A 351 -4.25 7.31 -24.66
N ASN A 352 -3.78 8.14 -23.73
CA ASN A 352 -2.88 9.20 -24.13
C ASN A 352 -1.66 8.50 -24.70
N LEU A 353 -1.41 8.63 -26.02
CA LEU A 353 -0.26 8.02 -26.71
C LEU A 353 0.99 8.22 -25.85
N SER A 354 1.39 7.15 -25.15
CA SER A 354 2.63 7.13 -24.41
C SER A 354 3.71 7.08 -25.46
N VAL A 355 4.33 8.22 -25.74
CA VAL A 355 5.60 8.21 -26.45
C VAL A 355 6.59 7.60 -25.47
N ALA A 356 6.84 6.30 -25.61
CA ALA A 356 8.04 5.67 -25.11
C ALA A 356 9.22 6.57 -25.53
N ASP A 357 9.86 7.18 -24.54
CA ASP A 357 10.80 8.32 -24.63
C ASP A 357 10.25 9.68 -25.10
N ALA A 358 10.01 10.59 -24.14
CA ALA A 358 10.79 11.83 -24.06
C ALA A 358 10.31 12.78 -22.95
N ASN A 359 10.91 12.73 -21.74
CA ASN A 359 11.02 13.84 -20.77
C ASN A 359 9.89 14.89 -20.88
N ALA A 360 8.67 14.53 -20.46
CA ALA A 360 7.57 15.47 -20.43
C ALA A 360 7.94 16.66 -19.52
N LEU A 361 7.60 17.88 -19.93
CA LEU A 361 7.72 19.06 -19.06
C LEU A 361 6.73 18.89 -17.90
N HIS A 362 7.20 18.36 -16.77
CA HIS A 362 6.44 18.23 -15.52
C HIS A 362 6.27 19.61 -14.86
N LEU A 363 5.58 20.51 -15.55
CA LEU A 363 5.27 21.85 -15.05
C LEU A 363 3.91 21.85 -14.34
N LYS A 364 3.90 22.25 -13.08
CA LYS A 364 2.67 22.44 -12.28
C LYS A 364 2.33 23.93 -12.21
N ILE A 365 1.05 24.27 -12.32
CA ILE A 365 0.55 25.65 -12.22
C ILE A 365 -0.46 25.70 -11.08
N TYR A 366 -0.23 26.57 -10.09
CA TYR A 366 -1.14 26.75 -8.98
C TYR A 366 -1.07 28.17 -8.38
N PRO A 367 -2.12 28.65 -7.69
CA PRO A 367 -3.44 28.04 -7.62
C PRO A 367 -4.19 28.12 -8.96
N ASN A 368 -5.13 27.20 -9.19
CA ASN A 368 -6.07 27.23 -10.30
C ASN A 368 -7.42 26.67 -9.82
N PRO A 369 -8.46 27.49 -9.60
CA PRO A 369 -8.56 28.93 -9.94
C PRO A 369 -7.60 29.86 -9.17
N THR A 370 -7.35 31.06 -9.69
CA THR A 370 -6.44 32.05 -9.10
C THR A 370 -7.05 33.45 -8.99
N ALA A 371 -6.75 34.14 -7.88
CA ALA A 371 -6.98 35.58 -7.71
C ALA A 371 -5.84 36.41 -8.35
N ASN A 372 -5.62 36.21 -9.65
CA ASN A 372 -4.68 36.96 -10.48
C ASN A 372 -3.17 36.72 -10.22
N ARG A 373 -2.79 35.72 -9.41
CA ARG A 373 -1.39 35.35 -9.12
C ARG A 373 -1.15 33.85 -9.24
N ILE A 374 -0.11 33.46 -9.98
CA ILE A 374 0.22 32.06 -10.18
C ILE A 374 1.68 31.77 -9.82
N TYR A 375 1.90 30.51 -9.47
CA TYR A 375 3.19 29.86 -9.32
C TYR A 375 3.32 28.75 -10.36
N ILE A 376 4.46 28.72 -11.04
CA ILE A 376 4.81 27.67 -11.98
C ILE A 376 6.02 26.91 -11.42
N ALA A 377 5.78 25.64 -11.09
CA ALA A 377 6.77 24.74 -10.52
C ALA A 377 7.32 23.76 -11.56
N GLY A 378 8.58 23.36 -11.42
CA GLY A 378 9.24 22.36 -12.26
C GLY A 378 10.04 22.94 -13.43
N ILE A 379 10.32 24.24 -13.44
CA ILE A 379 11.11 24.89 -14.48
C ILE A 379 12.60 24.61 -14.21
N LYS A 380 13.19 23.71 -15.00
CA LYS A 380 14.62 23.35 -14.90
C LYS A 380 15.50 24.04 -15.95
N GLU A 381 14.89 24.59 -17.00
CA GLU A 381 15.55 25.17 -18.17
C GLU A 381 14.73 26.37 -18.69
N LEU A 382 15.29 27.15 -19.63
CA LEU A 382 14.64 28.34 -20.16
C LEU A 382 13.28 28.00 -20.80
N THR A 383 12.21 28.38 -20.10
CA THR A 383 10.82 28.12 -20.47
C THR A 383 10.13 29.42 -20.84
N THR A 384 9.54 29.44 -22.04
CA THR A 384 8.66 30.52 -22.52
C THR A 384 7.23 30.26 -22.06
N ILE A 385 6.64 31.25 -21.40
CA ILE A 385 5.31 31.21 -20.82
C ILE A 385 4.43 32.15 -21.64
N GLU A 386 3.40 31.64 -22.30
CA GLU A 386 2.44 32.40 -23.09
C GLU A 386 1.04 32.20 -22.56
N ILE A 387 0.28 33.27 -22.41
CA ILE A 387 -1.09 33.25 -21.86
C ILE A 387 -2.02 33.79 -22.92
N TYR A 388 -3.03 33.02 -23.27
CA TYR A 388 -4.02 33.33 -24.29
C TYR A 388 -5.41 33.48 -23.66
N SER A 389 -6.22 34.40 -24.17
CA SER A 389 -7.65 34.48 -23.82
C SER A 389 -8.43 33.29 -24.38
N ALA A 390 -9.68 33.11 -23.96
CA ALA A 390 -10.56 32.06 -24.49
C ALA A 390 -10.77 32.17 -26.02
N GLU A 391 -10.65 33.37 -26.58
CA GLU A 391 -10.74 33.64 -28.02
C GLU A 391 -9.40 33.43 -28.76
N GLY A 392 -8.35 32.98 -28.08
CA GLY A 392 -7.03 32.69 -28.66
C GLY A 392 -6.12 33.90 -28.82
N ARG A 393 -6.46 35.06 -28.25
CA ARG A 393 -5.60 36.26 -28.29
C ARG A 393 -4.48 36.14 -27.26
N LEU A 394 -3.22 36.35 -27.66
CA LEU A 394 -2.10 36.41 -26.73
C LEU A 394 -2.23 37.63 -25.79
N VAL A 395 -2.26 37.37 -24.49
CA VAL A 395 -2.45 38.34 -23.41
C VAL A 395 -1.15 38.66 -22.70
N SER A 396 -0.31 37.65 -22.47
CA SER A 396 0.99 37.84 -21.80
C SER A 396 2.02 36.85 -22.33
N LYS A 397 3.29 37.28 -22.37
CA LYS A 397 4.43 36.44 -22.73
C LYS A 397 5.62 36.74 -21.82
N ARG A 398 6.19 35.70 -21.22
CA ARG A 398 7.32 35.79 -20.28
C ARG A 398 8.30 34.64 -20.52
N GLN A 399 9.49 34.74 -19.92
CA GLN A 399 10.47 33.66 -19.89
C GLN A 399 10.96 33.47 -18.45
N ALA A 400 11.22 32.22 -18.07
CA ALA A 400 11.77 31.87 -16.77
C ALA A 400 12.71 30.67 -16.92
N ASN A 401 13.81 30.68 -16.17
CA ASN A 401 14.81 29.61 -16.14
C ASN A 401 14.82 28.83 -14.81
N THR A 402 13.96 29.23 -13.87
CA THR A 402 13.68 28.58 -12.60
C THR A 402 12.20 28.77 -12.29
N ASP A 403 11.67 28.05 -11.30
CA ASP A 403 10.33 28.25 -10.79
C ASP A 403 10.03 29.74 -10.55
N VAL A 404 8.84 30.17 -10.96
CA VAL A 404 8.49 31.58 -10.99
C VAL A 404 7.09 31.80 -10.44
N ASN A 405 6.91 32.91 -9.74
CA ASN A 405 5.60 33.46 -9.44
C ASN A 405 5.43 34.83 -10.08
N PHE A 406 4.25 35.11 -10.59
CA PHE A 406 3.93 36.42 -11.14
C PHE A 406 2.43 36.69 -11.13
N ASN A 407 2.08 37.97 -11.20
CA ASN A 407 0.72 38.43 -11.40
C ASN A 407 0.37 38.37 -12.89
N LEU A 408 -0.84 37.90 -13.19
CA LEU A 408 -1.32 37.76 -14.56
C LEU A 408 -1.72 39.11 -15.16
N ASP A 409 -2.21 40.03 -14.32
CA ASP A 409 -2.73 41.35 -14.69
C ASP A 409 -3.87 41.27 -15.72
N VAL A 410 -4.76 40.27 -15.56
CA VAL A 410 -5.89 40.02 -16.45
C VAL A 410 -7.22 40.06 -15.70
N SER A 411 -8.31 40.35 -16.41
CA SER A 411 -9.66 40.27 -15.85
C SER A 411 -10.07 38.83 -15.54
N SER A 412 -11.06 38.65 -14.67
CA SER A 412 -11.63 37.34 -14.39
C SER A 412 -12.16 36.65 -15.67
N GLY A 413 -11.94 35.35 -15.77
CA GLY A 413 -12.24 34.58 -16.99
C GLY A 413 -11.38 33.33 -17.16
N ILE A 414 -11.61 32.65 -18.29
CA ILE A 414 -10.87 31.43 -18.67
C ILE A 414 -9.72 31.81 -19.61
N TYR A 415 -8.53 31.29 -19.31
CA TYR A 415 -7.32 31.50 -20.11
C TYR A 415 -6.64 30.17 -20.41
N VAL A 416 -5.84 30.16 -21.46
CA VAL A 416 -5.00 29.03 -21.86
C VAL A 416 -3.55 29.44 -21.72
N MET A 417 -2.80 28.70 -20.90
CA MET A 417 -1.36 28.89 -20.74
C MET A 417 -0.59 27.86 -21.55
N LYS A 418 0.30 28.32 -22.42
CA LYS A 418 1.27 27.50 -23.15
C LYS A 418 2.66 27.73 -22.57
N LEU A 419 3.29 26.65 -22.12
CA LEU A 419 4.65 26.64 -21.59
C LEU A 419 5.53 25.90 -22.57
N SER A 420 6.56 26.55 -23.12
CA SER A 420 7.43 25.98 -24.16
C SER A 420 8.89 26.01 -23.71
N SER A 421 9.56 24.85 -23.70
CA SER A 421 10.99 24.74 -23.35
C SER A 421 11.65 23.69 -24.26
N ASN A 422 12.84 23.99 -24.78
CA ASN A 422 13.64 23.08 -25.61
C ASN A 422 12.85 22.37 -26.73
N GLY A 423 12.06 23.14 -27.48
CA GLY A 423 11.26 22.62 -28.61
C GLY A 423 10.00 21.84 -28.21
N LYS A 424 9.75 21.66 -26.91
CA LYS A 424 8.55 21.03 -26.36
C LYS A 424 7.56 22.09 -25.87
N SER A 425 6.27 21.76 -25.84
CA SER A 425 5.26 22.63 -25.22
C SER A 425 4.18 21.86 -24.47
N VAL A 426 3.76 22.37 -23.31
CA VAL A 426 2.58 21.91 -22.56
C VAL A 426 1.55 23.03 -22.51
N ILE A 427 0.27 22.67 -22.62
CA ILE A 427 -0.85 23.59 -22.58
C ILE A 427 -1.70 23.27 -21.34
N LYS A 428 -2.08 24.28 -20.57
CA LYS A 428 -2.89 24.16 -19.36
C LYS A 428 -4.02 25.19 -19.38
N LYS A 429 -5.22 24.77 -18.99
CA LYS A 429 -6.36 25.67 -18.74
C LYS A 429 -6.18 26.34 -17.37
N MET A 430 -6.47 27.63 -17.30
CA MET A 430 -6.40 28.44 -16.09
C MET A 430 -7.69 29.26 -15.92
N ILE A 431 -8.17 29.36 -14.69
CA ILE A 431 -9.36 30.15 -14.33
C ILE A 431 -8.89 31.29 -13.42
N VAL A 432 -9.21 32.54 -13.79
CA VAL A 432 -8.95 33.74 -12.99
C VAL A 432 -10.28 34.20 -12.41
N GLU A 433 -10.36 34.32 -11.09
CA GLU A 433 -11.57 34.74 -10.35
C GLU A 433 -11.69 36.25 -10.18
#